data_AF-A0A3N5LYL1-F1
#
_entry.id   AF-A0A3N5LYL1-F1
#
_cell.length_a   1.000
_cell.length_b   1.000
_cell.length_c   1.000
_cell.angle_alpha   90.00
_cell.angle_beta   90.00
_cell.angle_gamma   90.00
#
_symmetry.space_group_name_H-M   'P 1'
#
loop_
_entity.id
_entity.type
_entity.pdbx_description
1 polymer ?
#
loop_
_entity_poly.entity_id
_entity_poly.type
_entity_poly.pdbx_seq_one_letter_code
_entity_poly.pdbx_strand_id
1 'polypeptide(L)'
;MKPPTKAERTANRLRQRRQRAIAMMALGGVLLLALAALLFKQLQPAPKIDSEVTGAPSLRVDQEKIDLGDVKLGQTVSATFRLTNVGDEPLKLVKDPYIEVVEGC
;
A
#
# COMPACT_ATOMS: atom_id res chain seq x y z
N MET A 1 -34.18 1.50 56.62
CA MET A 1 -34.03 1.83 55.18
C MET A 1 -35.43 1.92 54.57
N LYS A 2 -35.90 3.09 54.13
CA LYS A 2 -37.27 3.26 53.60
C LYS A 2 -37.34 2.75 52.16
N PRO A 3 -38.30 1.89 51.79
CA PRO A 3 -38.41 1.40 50.42
C PRO A 3 -38.83 2.54 49.47
N PRO A 4 -38.28 2.59 48.25
CA PRO A 4 -38.57 3.65 47.29
C PRO A 4 -40.03 3.58 46.84
N THR A 5 -40.66 4.74 46.74
CA THR A 5 -42.06 4.89 46.36
C THR A 5 -42.28 4.56 44.87
N LYS A 6 -43.51 4.21 44.48
CA LYS A 6 -43.84 3.82 43.09
C LYS A 6 -43.47 4.91 42.07
N ALA A 7 -43.56 6.18 42.45
CA ALA A 7 -43.20 7.33 41.62
C ALA A 7 -41.68 7.46 41.39
N GLU A 8 -40.86 7.16 42.39
CA GLU A 8 -39.39 7.17 42.27
C GLU A 8 -38.91 6.03 41.36
N ARG A 9 -39.58 4.87 41.39
CA ARG A 9 -39.27 3.73 40.52
C ARG A 9 -39.52 4.04 39.03
N THR A 10 -40.58 4.78 38.69
CA THR A 10 -40.90 5.15 37.30
C THR A 10 -39.96 6.21 36.76
N ALA A 11 -39.64 7.24 37.55
CA ALA A 11 -38.68 8.28 37.16
C ALA A 11 -37.28 7.70 36.91
N ASN A 12 -36.84 6.75 37.73
CA ASN A 12 -35.54 6.12 37.57
C ASN A 12 -35.49 5.22 36.31
N ARG A 13 -36.58 4.51 36.00
CA ARG A 13 -36.69 3.71 34.75
C ARG A 13 -36.64 4.56 33.49
N LEU A 14 -37.24 5.76 33.49
CA LEU A 14 -37.18 6.71 32.38
C LEU A 14 -35.76 7.27 32.17
N ARG A 15 -35.08 7.67 33.25
CA ARG A 15 -33.66 8.07 33.20
C ARG A 15 -32.77 6.94 32.68
N GLN A 16 -32.99 5.72 33.15
CA GLN A 16 -32.20 4.55 32.76
C GLN A 16 -32.43 4.15 31.29
N ARG A 17 -33.68 4.25 30.79
CA ARG A 17 -33.99 4.09 29.35
C ARG A 17 -33.34 5.16 28.49
N ARG A 18 -33.39 6.43 28.92
CA ARG A 18 -32.76 7.55 28.20
C ARG A 18 -31.23 7.40 28.16
N GLN A 19 -30.60 7.00 29.27
CA GLN A 19 -29.16 6.73 29.31
C GLN A 19 -28.75 5.56 28.41
N ARG A 20 -29.52 4.47 28.38
CA ARG A 20 -29.28 3.34 27.46
C ARG A 20 -29.45 3.76 25.99
N ALA A 21 -30.46 4.57 25.68
CA ALA A 21 -30.66 5.08 24.33
C ALA A 21 -29.49 5.96 23.87
N ILE A 22 -28.98 6.84 24.74
CA ILE A 22 -27.80 7.67 24.47
C ILE A 22 -26.54 6.80 24.28
N ALA A 23 -26.34 5.80 25.15
CA ALA A 23 -25.21 4.88 25.03
C ALA A 23 -25.24 4.07 23.72
N MET A 24 -26.41 3.59 23.30
CA MET A 24 -26.58 2.87 22.02
C MET A 24 -26.33 3.78 20.81
N MET A 25 -26.78 5.04 20.86
CA MET A 25 -26.50 6.03 19.81
C MET A 25 -25.01 6.36 19.74
N ALA A 26 -24.34 6.54 20.89
CA ALA A 26 -22.90 6.79 20.94
C ALA A 26 -22.11 5.59 20.36
N LEU A 27 -22.47 4.37 20.74
CA LEU A 27 -21.83 3.16 20.23
C LEU A 27 -22.04 3.01 18.70
N GLY A 28 -23.27 3.22 18.23
CA GLY A 28 -23.58 3.21 16.80
C GLY A 28 -22.82 4.27 16.02
N GLY A 29 -22.70 5.49 16.57
CA GLY A 29 -21.92 6.57 15.98
C GLY A 29 -20.44 6.23 15.86
N VAL A 30 -19.84 5.66 16.92
CA VAL A 30 -18.44 5.20 16.89
C VAL A 30 -18.25 4.07 15.86
N LEU A 31 -19.19 3.13 15.77
CA LEU A 31 -19.14 2.03 14.82
C LEU A 31 -19.20 2.54 13.36
N LEU A 32 -20.07 3.52 13.09
CA LEU A 32 -20.18 4.16 11.77
C LEU A 32 -18.91 4.91 11.39
N LEU A 33 -18.32 5.68 12.32
CA LEU A 33 -17.07 6.38 12.08
C LEU A 33 -15.90 5.42 11.83
N ALA A 34 -15.82 4.31 12.58
CA ALA A 34 -14.81 3.29 12.37
C ALA A 34 -14.96 2.61 10.99
N LEU A 35 -16.19 2.28 10.58
CA LEU A 35 -16.45 1.70 9.28
C LEU A 35 -16.11 2.67 8.14
N ALA A 36 -16.48 3.95 8.28
CA ALA A 36 -16.14 4.99 7.31
C ALA A 36 -14.61 5.14 7.17
N ALA A 37 -13.86 5.12 8.28
CA ALA A 37 -12.40 5.20 8.24
C ALA A 37 -11.74 3.99 7.55
N LEU A 38 -12.27 2.78 7.76
CA LEU A 38 -11.80 1.57 7.09
C LEU A 38 -12.03 1.63 5.57
N LEU A 39 -13.24 2.03 5.15
CA LEU A 39 -13.56 2.20 3.73
C LEU A 39 -12.72 3.31 3.09
N PHE A 40 -12.47 4.40 3.81
CA PHE A 40 -11.65 5.51 3.32
C PHE A 40 -10.19 5.11 3.09
N LYS A 41 -9.62 4.23 3.93
CA LYS A 41 -8.29 3.66 3.69
C LYS A 41 -8.24 2.76 2.46
N GLN A 42 -9.31 2.01 2.19
CA GLN A 42 -9.38 1.09 1.05
C GLN A 42 -9.56 1.82 -0.29
N LEU A 43 -10.14 3.02 -0.28
CA LEU A 43 -10.32 3.87 -1.46
C LEU A 43 -9.12 4.80 -1.74
N GLN A 44 -8.04 4.71 -0.98
CA GLN A 44 -6.86 5.52 -1.27
C GLN A 44 -6.29 5.14 -2.65
N PRO A 45 -6.12 6.11 -3.56
CA PRO A 45 -5.45 5.87 -4.83
C PRO A 45 -4.11 5.20 -4.58
N ALA A 46 -3.72 4.26 -5.44
CA ALA A 46 -2.38 3.69 -5.40
C ALA A 46 -1.35 4.85 -5.38
N PRO A 47 -0.25 4.73 -4.60
CA PRO A 47 0.78 5.74 -4.58
C PRO A 47 1.20 6.04 -6.01
N LYS A 48 1.12 7.32 -6.40
CA LYS A 48 1.58 7.77 -7.71
C LYS A 48 3.08 7.55 -7.73
N ILE A 49 3.53 6.59 -8.54
CA ILE A 49 4.95 6.42 -8.80
C ILE A 49 5.33 7.57 -9.72
N ASP A 50 6.21 8.45 -9.25
CA ASP A 50 6.78 9.53 -10.06
C ASP A 50 7.56 8.87 -11.20
N SER A 51 6.88 8.71 -12.33
CA SER A 51 7.38 8.05 -13.53
C SER A 51 8.04 9.10 -14.41
N GLU A 52 9.20 8.76 -14.96
CA GLU A 52 9.96 9.66 -15.84
C GLU A 52 9.28 9.80 -17.21
N VAL A 53 8.57 8.76 -17.64
CA VAL A 53 7.82 8.71 -18.90
C VAL A 53 6.33 8.54 -18.60
N THR A 54 5.49 9.33 -19.27
CA THR A 54 4.02 9.34 -19.12
C THR A 54 3.34 8.79 -20.38
N GLY A 55 2.30 7.97 -20.19
CA GLY A 55 1.49 7.35 -21.23
C GLY A 55 2.20 6.26 -22.03
N ALA A 56 3.27 5.65 -21.50
CA ALA A 56 3.99 4.59 -22.19
C ALA A 56 4.82 3.72 -21.23
N PRO A 57 5.05 2.44 -21.56
CA PRO A 57 6.05 1.63 -20.87
C PRO A 57 7.46 2.09 -21.28
N SER A 58 8.36 2.26 -20.32
CA SER A 58 9.73 2.71 -20.61
C SER A 58 10.74 1.99 -19.74
N LEU A 59 11.82 1.50 -20.34
CA LEU A 59 12.86 0.73 -19.66
C LEU A 59 14.13 1.55 -19.52
N ARG A 60 14.72 1.55 -18.32
CA ARG A 60 16.05 2.11 -18.08
C ARG A 60 16.97 1.04 -17.49
N VAL A 61 18.20 1.02 -17.99
CA VAL A 61 19.31 0.24 -17.42
C VAL A 61 20.15 1.13 -16.51
N ASP A 62 20.70 0.59 -15.43
CA ASP A 62 21.63 1.32 -14.55
C ASP A 62 23.05 1.42 -15.13
N GLN A 63 23.46 0.45 -15.94
CA GLN A 63 24.79 0.36 -16.55
C GLN A 63 24.68 -0.16 -17.99
N GLU A 64 25.06 0.65 -18.97
CA GLU A 64 25.09 0.25 -20.39
C GLU A 64 26.36 -0.51 -20.77
N LYS A 65 27.46 -0.28 -20.04
CA LYS A 65 28.74 -0.98 -20.20
C LYS A 65 29.24 -1.44 -18.84
N ILE A 66 29.68 -2.69 -18.77
CA ILE A 66 30.33 -3.26 -17.58
C ILE A 66 31.74 -3.66 -18.00
N ASP A 67 32.73 -3.04 -17.38
CA ASP A 67 34.14 -3.43 -17.53
C ASP A 67 34.47 -4.48 -16.47
N LEU A 68 34.91 -5.65 -16.93
CA LEU A 68 35.29 -6.78 -16.08
C LEU A 68 36.79 -6.74 -15.72
N GLY A 69 37.55 -5.82 -16.30
CA GLY A 69 38.99 -5.70 -16.14
C GLY A 69 39.76 -6.92 -16.68
N ASP A 70 40.96 -7.13 -16.15
CA ASP A 70 41.81 -8.26 -16.50
C ASP A 70 41.30 -9.57 -15.86
N VAL A 71 40.63 -10.40 -16.66
CA VAL A 71 40.17 -11.73 -16.25
C VAL A 71 41.19 -12.79 -16.69
N LYS A 72 41.68 -13.59 -15.76
CA LYS A 72 42.63 -14.67 -16.09
C LYS A 72 41.95 -15.75 -16.92
N LEU A 73 42.72 -16.37 -17.82
CA LEU A 73 42.23 -17.50 -18.61
C LEU A 73 41.69 -18.62 -17.71
N GLY A 74 40.50 -19.11 -18.03
CA GLY A 74 39.81 -20.16 -17.27
C GLY A 74 39.06 -19.67 -16.04
N GLN A 75 39.10 -18.37 -15.73
CA GLN A 75 38.31 -17.79 -14.63
C GLN A 75 36.93 -17.34 -15.14
N THR A 76 35.87 -17.76 -14.45
CA THR A 76 34.52 -17.24 -14.71
C THR A 76 34.27 -16.03 -13.82
N VAL A 77 33.76 -14.95 -14.42
CA VAL A 77 33.28 -13.75 -13.73
C VAL A 77 31.79 -13.56 -14.01
N SER A 78 31.09 -12.92 -13.09
CA SER A 78 29.66 -12.64 -13.21
C SER A 78 29.43 -11.14 -13.22
N ALA A 79 28.63 -10.67 -14.16
CA ALA A 79 28.18 -9.29 -14.27
C ALA A 79 26.69 -9.21 -13.90
N THR A 80 26.26 -8.12 -13.28
CA THR A 80 24.84 -7.90 -12.98
C THR A 80 24.50 -6.44 -13.23
N PHE A 81 23.36 -6.21 -13.86
CA PHE A 81 22.78 -4.90 -14.10
C PHE A 81 21.29 -4.93 -13.73
N ARG A 82 20.72 -3.76 -13.52
CA ARG A 82 19.33 -3.58 -13.12
C ARG A 82 18.54 -2.94 -14.24
N LEU A 83 17.41 -3.57 -14.56
CA LEU A 83 16.38 -3.01 -15.41
C LEU A 83 15.25 -2.43 -14.55
N THR A 84 14.82 -1.21 -14.85
CA THR A 84 13.74 -0.51 -14.13
C THR A 84 12.70 -0.01 -15.12
N ASN A 85 11.41 -0.29 -14.88
CA ASN A 85 10.33 0.38 -15.59
C ASN A 85 10.21 1.81 -15.04
N VAL A 86 10.49 2.81 -15.87
CA VAL A 86 10.38 4.23 -15.55
C VAL A 86 9.16 4.87 -16.22
N GLY A 87 8.35 4.07 -16.93
CA GLY A 87 7.06 4.46 -17.47
C GLY A 87 5.91 4.21 -16.50
N ASP A 88 4.82 4.95 -16.69
CA ASP A 88 3.58 4.82 -15.91
C ASP A 88 2.64 3.71 -16.43
N GLU A 89 2.99 3.05 -17.54
CA GLU A 89 2.29 1.88 -18.05
C GLU A 89 3.00 0.55 -17.75
N PRO A 90 2.26 -0.58 -17.69
CA PRO A 90 2.86 -1.90 -17.46
C PRO A 90 3.84 -2.32 -18.56
N LEU A 91 5.09 -2.58 -18.20
CA LEU A 91 6.11 -3.08 -19.11
C LEU A 91 6.18 -4.62 -19.08
N LYS A 92 6.15 -5.25 -20.26
CA LYS A 92 6.35 -6.69 -20.43
C LYS A 92 7.55 -6.96 -21.33
N LEU A 93 8.48 -7.78 -20.84
CA LEU A 93 9.58 -8.30 -21.65
C LEU A 93 9.06 -9.50 -22.45
N VAL A 94 9.03 -9.37 -23.78
CA VAL A 94 8.55 -10.44 -24.70
C VAL A 94 9.66 -11.36 -25.18
N LYS A 95 10.92 -10.96 -24.98
CA LYS A 95 12.13 -11.69 -25.35
C LYS A 95 13.18 -11.46 -24.27
N ASP A 96 14.14 -12.37 -24.20
CA ASP A 96 15.30 -12.21 -23.33
C ASP A 96 16.13 -11.00 -23.80
N PRO A 97 16.62 -10.15 -22.87
CA PRO A 97 17.52 -9.06 -23.20
C PRO A 97 18.80 -9.60 -23.85
N TYR A 98 19.21 -9.00 -24.96
CA TYR A 98 20.45 -9.37 -25.65
C TYR A 98 21.63 -8.61 -25.03
N ILE A 99 22.75 -9.31 -24.82
CA ILE A 99 24.00 -8.75 -24.32
C ILE A 99 25.08 -9.06 -25.36
N GLU A 100 25.88 -8.07 -25.70
CA GLU A 100 27.00 -8.20 -26.64
C GLU A 100 28.33 -8.02 -25.93
N VAL A 101 29.29 -8.88 -26.25
CA VAL A 101 30.69 -8.69 -25.82
C VAL A 101 31.31 -7.69 -26.77
N VAL A 102 31.56 -6.48 -26.28
CA VAL A 102 32.15 -5.39 -27.09
C VAL A 102 33.65 -5.63 -27.30
N GLU A 103 34.36 -6.05 -26.25
CA GLU A 103 35.81 -6.30 -26.25
C GLU A 103 36.13 -7.50 -25.34
N GLY A 104 36.95 -8.44 -25.82
CA GLY A 104 37.32 -9.69 -25.14
C GLY A 104 37.39 -10.87 -26.12
N CYS A 105 38.32 -11.81 -25.91
CA CYS A 105 38.51 -13.02 -26.73
C CYS A 105 37.81 -14.24 -26.14
#